data_AF-A0A285SXL1-F1
#
_entry.id   AF-A0A285SXL1-F1
#
_cell.length_a   1.000
_cell.length_b   1.000
_cell.length_c   1.000
_cell.angle_alpha   90.00
_cell.angle_beta   90.00
_cell.angle_gamma   90.00
#
_symmetry.space_group_name_H-M   'P 1'
#
loop_
_entity.id
_entity.type
_entity.pdbx_description
1 polymer ?
#
loop_
_entity_poly.entity_id
_entity_poly.type
_entity_poly.pdbx_seq_one_letter_code
_entity_poly.pdbx_strand_id
1 'polypeptide(L)'
;MVSGFTFNSVHSKNKYIKSIKSNRILVAERKHSYVSIPHSDNVILLSDNSKQPFTLPIECLIEIPNGKSIFEVGRELDTWLTTENWSQLIFDDDSNYYYEAISISSITVDELRRKWSNEITLEFLCKPTMKVVGT
;
A
#
# COMPACT_ATOMS: atom_id res chain seq x y z
N MET A 1 -11.22 1.69 -12.85
CA MET A 1 -9.83 2.05 -13.21
C MET A 1 -9.40 3.06 -12.17
N VAL A 2 -8.37 2.78 -11.38
CA VAL A 2 -7.93 3.70 -10.32
C VAL A 2 -7.20 4.86 -11.01
N SER A 3 -7.67 6.09 -10.82
CA SER A 3 -7.06 7.28 -11.44
C SER A 3 -5.76 7.70 -10.74
N GLY A 4 -5.65 7.38 -9.44
CA GLY A 4 -4.55 7.74 -8.56
C GLY A 4 -4.83 7.35 -7.11
N PHE A 5 -3.91 7.70 -6.23
CA PHE A 5 -4.11 7.64 -4.79
C PHE A 5 -3.43 8.84 -4.12
N THR A 6 -3.89 9.19 -2.93
CA THR A 6 -3.26 10.18 -2.06
C THR A 6 -2.60 9.45 -0.89
N PHE A 7 -1.32 9.69 -0.70
CA PHE A 7 -0.56 9.18 0.45
C PHE A 7 0.10 10.34 1.20
N ASN A 8 -0.04 10.37 2.52
CA ASN A 8 0.53 11.40 3.38
C ASN A 8 0.16 12.83 2.89
N SER A 9 -1.13 13.05 2.60
CA SER A 9 -1.67 14.32 2.08
C SER A 9 -1.17 14.76 0.70
N VAL A 10 -0.39 13.93 -0.01
CA VAL A 10 0.13 14.24 -1.35
C VAL A 10 -0.43 13.23 -2.35
N HIS A 11 -1.01 13.75 -3.43
CA HIS A 11 -1.57 12.94 -4.51
C HIS A 11 -0.47 12.36 -5.40
N SER A 12 -0.62 11.10 -5.83
CA SER A 12 0.37 10.36 -6.63
C SER A 12 0.76 11.07 -7.93
N LYS A 13 -0.21 11.74 -8.57
CA LYS A 13 0.02 12.58 -9.77
C LYS A 13 1.02 13.71 -9.53
N ASN A 14 1.08 14.28 -8.32
CA ASN A 14 2.06 15.33 -7.98
C ASN A 14 3.48 14.77 -7.83
N LYS A 15 3.61 13.44 -7.79
CA LYS A 15 4.86 12.69 -7.69
C LYS A 15 5.12 11.86 -8.95
N TYR A 16 4.50 12.26 -10.07
CA TYR A 16 4.69 11.64 -11.38
C TYR A 16 4.28 10.16 -11.44
N ILE A 17 3.40 9.75 -10.53
CA ILE A 17 2.91 8.38 -10.45
C ILE A 17 1.45 8.32 -10.91
N LYS A 18 1.21 7.44 -11.88
CA LYS A 18 -0.11 7.05 -12.32
C LYS A 18 -0.42 5.63 -11.85
N SER A 19 -1.47 5.45 -11.07
CA SER A 19 -1.89 4.12 -10.63
C SER A 19 -2.52 3.36 -11.79
N ILE A 20 -2.13 2.11 -11.95
CA ILE A 20 -2.71 1.20 -12.94
C ILE A 20 -3.74 0.32 -12.26
N LYS A 21 -3.35 -0.27 -11.14
CA LYS A 21 -4.12 -1.29 -10.43
C LYS A 21 -3.74 -1.32 -8.97
N SER A 22 -4.74 -1.49 -8.11
CA SER A 22 -4.55 -1.78 -6.70
C SER A 22 -5.18 -3.13 -6.37
N ASN A 23 -4.41 -4.03 -5.77
CA ASN A 23 -4.94 -5.33 -5.35
C ASN A 23 -5.49 -5.24 -3.92
N ARG A 24 -6.55 -4.45 -3.76
CA ARG A 24 -7.16 -4.21 -2.45
C ARG A 24 -7.89 -5.45 -1.97
N ILE A 25 -7.58 -5.88 -0.75
CA ILE A 25 -8.42 -6.84 -0.03
C ILE A 25 -9.59 -6.10 0.61
N LEU A 26 -10.81 -6.56 0.31
CA LEU A 26 -12.04 -6.01 0.89
C LEU A 26 -12.27 -6.49 2.32
N VAL A 27 -11.71 -7.66 2.65
CA VAL A 27 -11.83 -8.30 3.96
C VAL A 27 -10.45 -8.69 4.43
N ALA A 28 -9.97 -8.03 5.48
CA ALA A 28 -8.70 -8.39 6.11
C ALA A 28 -8.79 -9.78 6.77
N GLU A 29 -7.68 -10.52 6.71
CA GLU A 29 -7.58 -11.84 7.33
C GLU A 29 -7.70 -11.74 8.86
N ARG A 30 -8.53 -12.61 9.43
CA ARG A 30 -8.71 -12.71 10.88
C ARG A 30 -7.61 -13.58 11.45
N LYS A 31 -7.02 -13.13 12.56
CA LYS A 31 -6.08 -13.94 13.33
C LYS A 31 -6.86 -15.04 14.06
N HIS A 32 -6.60 -16.29 13.70
CA HIS A 32 -7.12 -17.44 14.41
C HIS A 32 -5.96 -18.18 15.06
N SER A 33 -6.04 -18.37 16.38
CA SER A 33 -5.16 -19.29 17.09
C SER A 33 -5.97 -20.52 17.48
N TYR A 34 -5.38 -21.70 17.46
CA TYR A 34 -6.03 -22.94 17.88
C TYR A 34 -5.13 -23.75 18.79
N VAL A 35 -5.75 -24.40 19.77
CA VAL A 35 -5.08 -25.37 20.65
C VAL A 35 -5.65 -26.74 20.31
N SER A 36 -4.77 -27.66 19.91
CA SER A 36 -5.13 -29.07 19.75
C SER A 36 -5.20 -29.74 21.11
N ILE A 37 -6.25 -30.52 21.33
CA ILE A 37 -6.38 -31.31 22.55
C ILE A 37 -5.62 -32.63 22.35
N PRO A 38 -4.60 -32.94 23.18
CA PRO A 38 -3.89 -34.21 23.04
C PRO A 38 -4.84 -35.40 23.12
N HIS A 39 -4.70 -36.34 22.19
CA HIS A 39 -5.53 -37.55 22.08
C HIS A 39 -7.01 -37.30 21.73
N SER A 40 -7.34 -36.15 21.14
CA SER A 40 -8.66 -35.88 20.58
C SER A 40 -8.53 -35.20 19.21
N ASP A 41 -9.44 -35.51 18.29
CA ASP A 41 -9.53 -34.83 16.98
C ASP A 41 -10.14 -33.41 17.09
N ASN A 42 -10.50 -32.99 18.31
CA ASN A 42 -11.07 -31.68 18.58
C ASN A 42 -10.00 -30.60 18.72
N VAL A 43 -10.33 -29.40 18.25
CA VAL A 43 -9.52 -28.18 18.41
C VAL A 43 -10.33 -27.10 19.12
N ILE A 44 -9.69 -26.36 20.03
CA ILE A 44 -10.29 -25.19 20.65
C ILE A 44 -9.86 -23.96 19.86
N LEU A 45 -10.83 -23.26 19.27
CA LEU A 45 -10.59 -21.99 18.59
C LEU A 45 -10.42 -20.88 19.64
N LEU A 46 -9.23 -20.27 19.67
CA LEU A 46 -8.92 -19.08 20.42
C LEU A 46 -8.91 -17.89 19.44
N SER A 47 -10.09 -17.36 19.13
CA SER A 47 -10.23 -16.16 18.31
C SER A 47 -10.46 -14.94 19.20
N ASP A 48 -9.56 -13.95 19.15
CA ASP A 48 -9.74 -12.64 19.80
C ASP A 48 -10.40 -11.61 18.86
N ASN A 49 -10.86 -12.06 17.69
CA ASN A 49 -11.41 -11.23 16.61
C ASN A 49 -10.43 -10.14 16.13
N SER A 50 -9.14 -10.25 16.45
CA SER A 50 -8.12 -9.36 15.92
C SER A 50 -7.91 -9.65 14.44
N LYS A 51 -7.68 -8.58 13.69
CA LYS A 51 -7.35 -8.65 12.26
C LYS A 51 -5.87 -8.38 12.09
N GLN A 52 -5.24 -9.06 11.16
CA GLN A 52 -3.81 -8.86 10.90
C GLN A 52 -3.60 -7.68 9.95
N PRO A 53 -2.57 -6.84 10.18
CA PRO A 53 -2.08 -5.93 9.16
C PRO A 53 -1.76 -6.70 7.87
N PHE A 54 -1.90 -6.05 6.74
CA PHE A 54 -1.68 -6.67 5.43
C PHE A 54 -0.85 -5.76 4.54
N THR A 55 -0.12 -6.36 3.61
CA THR A 55 0.59 -5.61 2.57
C THR A 55 -0.32 -5.39 1.38
N LEU A 56 -0.43 -4.14 0.95
CA LEU A 56 -1.19 -3.71 -0.21
C LEU A 56 -0.24 -3.32 -1.34
N PRO A 57 -0.11 -4.14 -2.40
CA PRO A 57 0.64 -3.76 -3.60
C PRO A 57 -0.22 -2.88 -4.51
N ILE A 58 0.37 -1.78 -4.98
CA ILE A 58 -0.20 -0.84 -5.94
C ILE A 58 0.72 -0.78 -7.15
N GLU A 59 0.24 -1.31 -8.28
CA GLU A 59 0.92 -1.24 -9.57
C GLU A 59 0.77 0.17 -10.15
N CYS A 60 1.90 0.78 -10.49
CA CYS A 60 2.03 2.19 -10.82
C CYS A 60 2.94 2.39 -12.04
N LEU A 61 2.67 3.42 -12.84
CA LEU A 61 3.58 3.95 -13.86
C LEU A 61 4.28 5.19 -13.32
N ILE A 62 5.60 5.29 -13.48
CA ILE A 62 6.35 6.52 -13.24
C ILE A 62 6.59 7.26 -14.56
N GLU A 63 6.13 8.51 -14.64
CA GLU A 63 6.34 9.39 -15.79
C GLU A 63 7.46 10.39 -15.49
N ILE A 64 8.70 10.07 -15.87
CA ILE A 64 9.85 10.96 -15.60
C ILE A 64 9.69 12.26 -16.41
N PRO A 65 9.63 13.44 -15.75
CA PRO A 65 9.50 14.71 -16.45
C PRO A 65 10.72 15.03 -17.31
N ASN A 66 10.51 15.74 -18.42
CA ASN A 66 11.60 16.27 -19.23
C ASN A 66 12.54 17.14 -18.38
N GLY A 67 13.83 16.83 -18.39
CA GLY A 67 14.86 17.57 -17.66
C GLY A 67 15.16 17.06 -16.24
N LYS A 68 14.43 16.07 -15.72
CA LYS A 68 14.80 15.37 -14.48
C LYS A 68 15.47 14.04 -14.77
N SER A 69 16.48 13.69 -13.98
CA SER A 69 17.08 12.37 -13.97
C SER A 69 16.23 11.38 -13.15
N ILE A 70 16.41 10.09 -13.45
CA ILE A 70 15.79 8.98 -12.71
C ILE A 70 16.14 9.00 -11.21
N PHE A 71 17.34 9.48 -10.88
CA PHE A 71 17.83 9.58 -9.51
C PHE A 71 17.15 10.73 -8.75
N GLU A 72 16.86 11.85 -9.42
CA GLU A 72 16.13 12.96 -8.81
C GLU A 72 14.69 12.54 -8.49
N VAL A 73 14.01 11.88 -9.43
CA VAL A 73 12.66 11.33 -9.19
C VAL A 73 12.69 10.30 -8.07
N GLY A 74 13.68 9.39 -8.06
CA GLY A 74 13.84 8.40 -6.99
C GLY A 74 13.97 9.02 -5.60
N ARG A 75 14.77 10.09 -5.45
CA ARG A 75 14.91 10.82 -4.17
C ARG A 75 13.63 11.53 -3.74
N GLU A 76 12.90 12.11 -4.68
CA GLU A 76 11.62 12.77 -4.40
C GLU A 76 10.53 11.78 -3.98
N LEU A 77 10.56 10.56 -4.52
CA LEU A 77 9.71 9.45 -4.12
C LEU A 77 10.10 8.92 -2.75
N ASP A 78 11.39 8.69 -2.50
CA ASP A 78 11.91 8.23 -1.22
C ASP A 78 11.51 9.19 -0.08
N THR A 79 11.68 10.49 -0.29
CA THR A 79 11.27 11.54 0.67
C THR A 79 9.77 11.54 0.93
N TRP A 80 8.95 11.21 -0.07
CA TRP A 80 7.50 11.20 0.05
C TRP A 80 6.96 9.94 0.72
N LEU A 81 7.52 8.79 0.35
CA LEU A 81 7.11 7.47 0.83
C LEU A 81 7.61 7.21 2.25
N THR A 82 8.74 7.80 2.64
CA THR A 82 9.31 7.67 3.98
C THR A 82 8.52 8.50 4.98
N THR A 83 7.77 7.83 5.86
CA THR A 83 7.00 8.44 6.94
C THR A 83 7.24 7.71 8.24
N GLU A 84 7.51 8.43 9.33
CA GLU A 84 7.72 7.83 10.66
C GLU A 84 6.42 7.26 11.27
N ASN A 85 5.28 7.84 10.89
CA ASN A 85 3.98 7.49 11.43
C ASN A 85 3.07 6.90 10.36
N TRP A 86 2.07 6.13 10.81
CA TRP A 86 0.96 5.68 9.97
C TRP A 86 0.29 6.87 9.29
N SER A 87 0.32 6.86 7.96
CA SER A 87 -0.18 7.95 7.14
C SER A 87 -1.44 7.54 6.39
N GLN A 88 -2.27 8.52 6.03
CA GLN A 88 -3.49 8.25 5.28
C GLN A 88 -3.16 7.85 3.85
N LEU A 89 -3.76 6.74 3.41
CA LEU A 89 -3.77 6.26 2.04
C LEU A 89 -5.22 6.25 1.55
N ILE A 90 -5.53 7.14 0.60
CA ILE A 90 -6.87 7.36 0.05
C ILE A 90 -6.82 7.03 -1.44
N PHE A 91 -7.80 6.30 -1.94
CA PHE A 91 -7.90 5.97 -3.36
C PHE A 91 -8.94 6.86 -4.04
N ASP A 92 -8.67 7.32 -5.27
CA ASP A 92 -9.58 8.21 -5.99
C ASP A 92 -10.96 7.60 -6.25
N ASP A 93 -11.03 6.28 -6.39
CA ASP A 93 -12.27 5.55 -6.62
C ASP A 93 -13.08 5.28 -5.34
N ASP A 94 -12.46 5.46 -4.17
CA ASP A 94 -13.14 5.36 -2.88
C ASP A 94 -12.69 6.46 -1.92
N SER A 95 -12.99 7.71 -2.28
CA SER A 95 -12.54 8.91 -1.56
C SER A 95 -13.16 9.10 -0.17
N ASN A 96 -14.19 8.31 0.17
CA ASN A 96 -14.88 8.39 1.46
C ASN A 96 -14.17 7.61 2.55
N TYR A 97 -13.28 6.70 2.18
CA TYR A 97 -12.55 5.84 3.10
C TYR A 97 -11.03 5.98 2.92
N TYR A 98 -10.31 5.75 4.00
CA TYR A 98 -8.85 5.76 3.99
C TYR A 98 -8.30 4.57 4.77
N TYR A 99 -7.14 4.10 4.33
CA TYR A 99 -6.30 3.19 5.09
C TYR A 99 -5.26 3.98 5.86
N GLU A 100 -4.93 3.52 7.06
CA GLU A 100 -3.70 3.92 7.74
C GLU A 100 -2.59 3.00 7.26
N ALA A 101 -1.58 3.55 6.60
CA ALA A 101 -0.52 2.79 5.96
C ALA A 101 0.88 3.39 6.15
N ILE A 102 1.89 2.55 6.01
CA ILE A 102 3.32 2.92 5.93
C ILE A 102 3.87 2.32 4.64
N SER A 103 4.63 3.10 3.87
CA SER A 103 5.33 2.55 2.71
C SER A 103 6.44 1.62 3.17
N ILE A 104 6.45 0.39 2.63
CA ILE A 104 7.54 -0.58 2.80
C ILE A 104 8.20 -0.89 1.46
N SER A 105 7.90 -0.07 0.44
CA SER A 105 8.37 -0.24 -0.92
C SER A 105 9.89 -0.08 -0.99
N SER A 106 10.54 -0.95 -1.75
CA SER A 106 11.92 -0.77 -2.19
C SER A 106 11.92 -0.74 -3.72
N ILE A 107 12.38 0.36 -4.30
CA ILE A 107 12.49 0.53 -5.75
C ILE A 107 13.96 0.62 -6.13
N THR A 108 14.39 -0.25 -7.03
CA THR A 108 15.76 -0.24 -7.54
C THR A 108 15.88 0.56 -8.84
N VAL A 109 17.08 1.08 -9.09
CA VAL A 109 17.37 1.84 -10.33
C VAL A 109 17.19 0.97 -11.57
N ASP A 110 17.51 -0.33 -11.48
CA ASP A 110 17.32 -1.29 -12.57
C ASP A 110 15.84 -1.48 -12.94
N GLU A 111 14.93 -1.47 -11.95
CA GLU A 111 13.48 -1.52 -12.21
C GLU A 111 13.01 -0.27 -12.96
N LEU A 112 13.49 0.91 -12.56
CA LEU A 112 13.17 2.16 -13.26
C LEU A 112 13.81 2.25 -14.66
N ARG A 113 14.91 1.52 -14.90
CA ARG A 113 15.66 1.55 -16.18
C ARG A 113 15.13 0.56 -17.22
N ARG A 114 14.29 -0.42 -16.85
CA ARG A 114 13.69 -1.37 -17.79
C ARG A 114 12.67 -0.68 -18.70
N LYS A 115 13.22 -0.20 -19.82
CA LYS A 115 12.75 0.64 -20.92
C LYS A 115 11.37 0.42 -21.56
N TRP A 116 10.51 -0.50 -21.10
CA TRP A 116 9.28 -0.84 -21.86
C TRP A 116 7.96 -0.61 -21.11
N SER A 117 7.97 -0.36 -19.81
CA SER A 117 6.71 -0.02 -19.14
C SER A 117 6.78 0.99 -17.99
N ASN A 118 7.95 1.38 -17.46
CA ASN A 118 8.04 2.25 -16.27
C ASN A 118 7.10 1.79 -15.12
N GLU A 119 6.75 0.50 -15.11
CA GLU A 119 5.86 -0.11 -14.14
C GLU A 119 6.67 -0.41 -12.88
N ILE A 120 6.19 0.10 -11.77
CA ILE A 120 6.70 -0.19 -10.44
C ILE A 120 5.55 -0.63 -9.55
N THR A 121 5.86 -1.43 -8.55
CA THR A 121 4.90 -1.82 -7.51
C THR A 121 5.26 -1.12 -6.22
N LEU A 122 4.33 -0.30 -5.72
CA LEU A 122 4.44 0.28 -4.39
C LEU A 122 3.72 -0.60 -3.38
N GLU A 123 4.45 -1.09 -2.40
CA GLU A 123 3.94 -1.88 -1.29
C GLU A 123 3.72 -1.01 -0.05
N PHE A 124 2.51 -1.08 0.49
CA PHE A 124 2.10 -0.39 1.70
C PHE A 124 1.69 -1.39 2.76
N LEU A 125 2.27 -1.31 3.95
CA LEU A 125 1.77 -2.03 5.11
C LEU A 125 0.55 -1.26 5.64
N CYS A 126 -0.62 -1.88 5.60
CA CYS A 126 -1.89 -1.27 5.98
C CYS A 126 -2.42 -1.85 7.30
N LYS A 127 -3.06 -1.00 8.11
CA LYS A 127 -3.91 -1.48 9.19
C LYS A 127 -5.15 -2.19 8.63
N PRO A 128 -5.70 -3.18 9.34
CA PRO A 128 -6.77 -4.05 8.84
C PRO A 128 -8.15 -3.39 8.69
N THR A 129 -8.31 -2.14 9.15
CA THR A 129 -9.61 -1.46 9.20
C THR A 129 -9.52 -0.14 8.46
N MET A 130 -10.38 0.05 7.46
CA MET A 130 -10.57 1.36 6.82
C MET A 130 -11.30 2.31 7.77
N LYS A 131 -10.98 3.59 7.68
CA LYS A 131 -11.63 4.68 8.43
C LYS A 131 -12.34 5.61 7.47
N VAL A 132 -13.40 6.29 7.94
CA VAL A 132 -14.13 7.28 7.15
C VAL A 132 -13.37 8.60 7.16
N VAL A 133 -13.27 9.25 6.01
CA VAL A 133 -12.69 10.58 5.87
C VAL A 133 -13.67 11.58 6.51
N GLY A 134 -13.36 12.07 7.73
CA GLY A 134 -14.13 13.11 8.43
C GLY A 134 -14.93 12.63 9.63
N THR A 135 -14.25 12.26 10.73
CA THR A 135 -14.84 12.23 12.08
C THR A 135 -14.17 13.27 12.95
#